data_AF-A0A968RMD5-F1
#
_entry.id   AF-A0A968RMD5-F1
#
_cell.length_a   1.000
_cell.length_b   1.000
_cell.length_c   1.000
_cell.angle_alpha   90.00
_cell.angle_beta   90.00
_cell.angle_gamma   90.00
#
_symmetry.space_group_name_H-M   'P 1'
#
loop_
_entity.id
_entity.type
_entity.pdbx_description
1 polymer ?
#
loop_
_entity_poly.entity_id
_entity_poly.type
_entity_poly.pdbx_seq_one_letter_code
_entity_poly.pdbx_strand_id
1 'polypeptide(L)' 'MRERLKIKTEIFIAASTLLGWIAIGTVVFHRLESWNWIQSFYFAVVTITTVGYGDFTPTNDLSRLLQPFIFCLA' A
#
# COMPACT_ATOMS: atom_id res chain seq x y z
N MET A 1 10.70 -27.04 -18.10
CA MET A 1 10.05 -25.84 -18.70
C MET A 1 8.72 -25.45 -18.02
N ARG A 2 7.89 -26.42 -17.56
CA ARG A 2 6.58 -26.16 -16.88
C ARG A 2 6.68 -25.46 -15.51
N GLU A 3 7.75 -25.67 -14.75
CA GLU A 3 7.96 -25.00 -13.44
C GLU A 3 8.27 -23.51 -13.55
N ARG A 4 9.00 -23.10 -14.60
CA ARG A 4 9.31 -21.68 -14.87
C ARG A 4 8.05 -20.87 -15.18
N LEU A 5 7.02 -21.50 -15.75
CA LEU A 5 5.73 -20.86 -16.06
C LEU A 5 4.87 -20.67 -14.81
N LYS A 6 4.86 -21.65 -13.88
CA LYS A 6 4.16 -21.51 -12.59
C LYS A 6 4.74 -20.36 -11.76
N ILE A 7 6.07 -20.29 -11.65
CA ILE A 7 6.76 -19.23 -10.91
C ILE A 7 6.44 -17.83 -11.47
N LYS A 8 6.40 -17.67 -12.80
CA LYS A 8 6.03 -16.38 -13.41
C LYS A 8 4.60 -15.95 -13.05
N THR A 9 3.66 -16.90 -13.02
CA THR A 9 2.26 -16.60 -12.67
C THR A 9 2.09 -16.27 -11.19
N GLU A 10 2.73 -17.01 -10.29
CA GLU A 10 2.68 -16.73 -8.84
C GLU A 10 3.27 -15.34 -8.52
N ILE A 11 4.42 -15.00 -9.12
CA ILE A 11 5.03 -13.67 -8.96
C ILE A 11 4.12 -12.58 -9.51
N PHE A 12 3.45 -12.83 -10.64
CA PHE A 12 2.53 -11.86 -11.22
C PHE A 12 1.29 -11.62 -10.34
N ILE A 13 0.75 -12.69 -9.73
CA ILE A 13 -0.37 -12.60 -8.79
C ILE A 13 0.04 -11.80 -7.55
N ALA A 14 1.18 -12.15 -6.93
CA ALA A 14 1.70 -11.45 -5.76
C ALA A 14 1.98 -9.95 -6.04
N ALA A 15 2.51 -9.63 -7.22
CA ALA A 15 2.72 -8.25 -7.63
C ALA A 15 1.39 -7.50 -7.81
N SER A 16 0.38 -8.15 -8.39
CA SER A 16 -0.94 -7.53 -8.59
C SER A 16 -1.68 -7.26 -7.28
N THR A 17 -1.58 -8.15 -6.29
CA THR A 17 -2.21 -7.95 -4.97
C THR A 17 -1.53 -6.81 -4.21
N LEU A 18 -0.20 -6.76 -4.23
CA LEU A 18 0.57 -5.65 -3.66
C LEU A 18 0.21 -4.30 -4.29
N LEU A 19 0.14 -4.23 -5.62
CA LEU A 19 -0.27 -3.01 -6.32
C LEU A 19 -1.71 -2.61 -6.00
N GLY A 20 -2.61 -3.57 -5.83
CA GLY A 20 -3.99 -3.34 -5.39
C GLY A 20 -4.05 -2.67 -4.02
N TRP A 21 -3.31 -3.19 -3.03
CA TRP A 21 -3.24 -2.61 -1.69
C TRP A 21 -2.65 -1.19 -1.68
N ILE A 22 -1.59 -0.95 -2.45
CA ILE A 22 -1.00 0.38 -2.61
C ILE A 22 -2.03 1.36 -3.19
N ALA A 23 -2.77 0.95 -4.22
CA ALA A 23 -3.78 1.80 -4.86
C ALA A 23 -4.94 2.14 -3.89
N ILE A 24 -5.44 1.15 -3.15
CA ILE A 24 -6.49 1.34 -2.15
C ILE A 24 -6.01 2.31 -1.05
N GLY A 25 -4.83 2.06 -0.48
CA GLY A 25 -4.22 2.94 0.51
C GLY A 25 -4.10 4.37 -0.03
N THR A 26 -3.54 4.54 -1.22
CA THR A 26 -3.36 5.85 -1.85
C THR A 26 -4.67 6.63 -1.98
N VAL A 27 -5.76 6.00 -2.44
CA VAL A 27 -7.07 6.65 -2.57
C VAL A 27 -7.64 7.03 -1.20
N VAL A 28 -7.54 6.14 -0.22
CA VAL A 28 -8.04 6.38 1.15
C VAL A 28 -7.32 7.56 1.79
N PHE A 29 -5.98 7.59 1.76
CA PHE A 29 -5.21 8.70 2.34
C PHE A 29 -5.38 10.01 1.55
N HIS A 30 -5.51 9.95 0.23
CA HIS A 30 -5.82 11.14 -0.57
C HIS A 30 -7.17 11.76 -0.17
N ARG A 31 -8.18 10.92 0.07
CA ARG A 31 -9.53 11.37 0.44
C ARG A 31 -9.64 11.84 1.89
N LEU A 32 -8.97 11.14 2.82
CA LEU A 32 -9.06 11.44 4.25
C LEU A 32 -8.12 12.58 4.66
N GLU A 33 -6.87 12.59 4.18
CA GLU A 33 -5.86 13.56 4.60
C GLU A 33 -5.67 14.71 3.60
N SER A 34 -6.37 14.68 2.46
CA SER A 34 -6.22 15.68 1.39
C SER A 34 -4.79 15.78 0.83
N TRP A 35 -3.95 14.77 1.07
CA TRP A 35 -2.56 14.72 0.62
C TRP A 35 -2.47 14.63 -0.90
N ASN A 36 -1.40 15.13 -1.49
CA ASN A 36 -1.19 14.96 -2.93
C ASN A 36 -1.09 13.48 -3.30
N TRP A 37 -1.55 13.09 -4.49
CA TRP A 37 -1.49 11.71 -5.00
C TRP A 37 -0.10 11.07 -4.83
N ILE A 38 0.96 11.84 -5.09
CA ILE A 38 2.35 11.41 -4.95
C ILE A 38 2.73 11.16 -3.49
N GLN A 39 2.27 12.00 -2.56
CA GLN A 39 2.53 11.85 -1.13
C GLN A 39 1.79 10.65 -0.56
N SER A 40 0.50 10.47 -0.93
CA SER A 40 -0.29 9.31 -0.52
C SER A 40 0.30 8.00 -1.06
N PHE A 41 0.79 8.00 -2.30
CA PHE A 41 1.47 6.84 -2.88
C PHE A 41 2.80 6.53 -2.18
N TYR A 42 3.64 7.55 -1.98
CA TYR A 42 4.89 7.43 -1.26
C TYR A 42 4.66 6.83 0.14
N PHE A 43 3.70 7.36 0.87
CA PHE A 43 3.35 6.88 2.20
C PHE A 43 2.86 5.43 2.19
N ALA A 44 2.01 5.05 1.23
CA ALA A 44 1.54 3.67 1.07
C ALA A 44 2.69 2.69 0.79
N VAL A 45 3.63 3.07 -0.09
CA VAL A 45 4.81 2.26 -0.41
C VAL A 45 5.75 2.13 0.79
N VAL A 46 6.08 3.22 1.47
CA VAL A 46 6.95 3.24 2.66
C VAL A 46 6.35 2.42 3.80
N THR A 47 5.02 2.38 3.92
CA THR A 47 4.34 1.53 4.91
C THR A 47 4.40 0.05 4.54
N ILE A 48 4.09 -0.33 3.30
CA ILE A 48 4.11 -1.73 2.85
C ILE A 48 5.52 -2.32 2.89
N THR A 49 6.51 -1.51 2.52
CA THR A 49 7.92 -1.90 2.59
C THR A 49 8.47 -1.90 4.02
N THR A 50 7.64 -1.57 5.02
CA THR A 50 7.96 -1.45 6.45
C THR A 50 9.15 -0.53 6.77
N VAL A 51 9.49 0.35 5.84
CA VAL A 51 10.56 1.34 6.01
C VAL A 51 10.16 2.37 7.07
N GLY A 52 8.92 2.85 7.01
CA GLY A 52 8.30 3.63 8.09
C GLY A 52 9.08 4.89 8.52
N TYR A 53 9.49 5.74 7.58
CA TYR A 53 10.25 6.97 7.89
C TYR A 53 9.56 7.91 8.89
N GLY A 54 8.22 7.88 8.96
CA GLY A 54 7.44 8.71 9.90
C GLY A 54 7.41 10.20 9.55
N ASP A 55 7.82 10.56 8.33
CA ASP A 55 7.79 11.90 7.74
C ASP A 55 6.36 12.35 7.40
N PHE A 56 5.51 11.42 6.95
CA PHE A 56 4.08 11.63 6.79
C PHE A 56 3.33 10.73 7.78
N THR A 57 2.50 11.33 8.62
CA THR A 57 1.66 10.61 9.58
C THR A 57 0.21 11.06 9.47
N PRO A 58 -0.76 10.12 9.42
CA PRO A 58 -2.17 10.47 9.35
C PRO A 58 -2.58 11.29 10.59
N THR A 59 -3.21 12.44 10.34
CA THR A 59 -3.71 13.35 11.36
C THR A 59 -5.16 13.05 11.75
N ASN A 60 -5.93 12.42 10.89
CA ASN A 60 -7.31 12.01 11.18
C ASN A 60 -7.35 10.71 12.01
N ASP A 61 -8.31 10.63 12.93
CA ASP A 61 -8.51 9.43 13.74
C ASP A 61 -8.94 8.22 12.89
N LEU A 62 -9.70 8.47 11.82
CA LEU A 62 -10.12 7.45 10.85
C LEU A 62 -8.95 6.86 10.07
N SER A 63 -8.06 7.70 9.54
CA SER A 63 -6.90 7.25 8.77
C SER A 63 -5.90 6.49 9.64
N ARG A 64 -5.71 6.91 10.90
CA ARG A 64 -4.90 6.18 11.90
C ARG A 64 -5.45 4.79 12.22
N LEU A 65 -6.78 4.66 12.35
CA LEU A 65 -7.42 3.36 12.61
C LEU A 65 -7.40 2.45 11.38
N LEU A 66 -7.60 2.99 10.18
CA LEU A 66 -7.65 2.21 8.94
C LEU A 66 -6.26 1.75 8.48
N GLN A 67 -5.20 2.51 8.79
CA GLN A 67 -3.81 2.20 8.44
C GLN A 67 -3.40 0.75 8.73
N PRO A 68 -3.46 0.25 9.98
CA PRO A 68 -3.05 -1.12 10.28
C PRO A 68 -3.94 -2.16 9.58
N PHE A 69 -5.23 -1.89 9.41
CA PHE A 69 -6.13 -2.85 8.74
C PHE A 69 -5.87 -2.96 7.23
N ILE A 70 -5.53 -1.86 6.56
CA ILE A 70 -5.28 -1.83 5.13
C ILE A 70 -3.92 -2.45 4.80
N PHE A 71 -2.88 -2.20 5.61
CA PHE A 71 -1.52 -2.61 5.26
C PHE A 71 -1.04 -3.91 5.93
N CYS A 72 -1.70 -4.39 6.99
CA CYS A 72 -1.42 -5.71 7.58
C CYS A 72 -1.91 -6.87 6.69
N LEU A 73 -2.76 -6.58 5.71
CA LEU A 73 -3.45 -7.56 4.86
C LEU A 73 -2.78 -7.75 3.48
N ALA A 74 -1.72 -6.98 3.21
CA ALA A 74 -0.83 -7.10 2.04
C ALA A 74 0.31 -8.07 2.32
#